data_AF-A0A9K3DL40-F1
#
_entry.id   AF-A0A9K3DL40-F1
#
_cell.length_a   1.000
_cell.length_b   1.000
_cell.length_c   1.000
_cell.angle_alpha   90.00
_cell.angle_beta   90.00
_cell.angle_gamma   90.00
#
_symmetry.space_group_name_H-M   'P 1'
#
loop_
_entity.id
_entity.type
_entity.pdbx_description
1 polymer ?
#
loop_
_entity_poly.entity_id
_entity_poly.type
_entity_poly.pdbx_seq_one_letter_code
_entity_poly.pdbx_strand_id
1 'polypeptide(L)'
;MVDFGKLPALESLSIRGVQWCWDAINKLLQPASEVKHLYMKVEFTGDFEALLPFPEIDFVDFFKSHPKLKTFDIHGAMFAALCQKNSLKNLSSKSNIFTY
;
A
#
# COMPACT_ATOMS: atom_id res chain seq x y z
N MET A 1 -20.87 4.38 5.32
CA MET A 1 -19.67 3.56 5.09
C MET A 1 -19.39 3.58 3.60
N VAL A 2 -18.19 3.95 3.15
CA VAL A 2 -17.90 4.03 1.71
C VAL A 2 -17.79 2.60 1.17
N ASP A 3 -18.65 2.26 0.20
CA ASP A 3 -18.63 0.99 -0.52
C ASP A 3 -18.15 1.26 -1.95
N PHE A 4 -17.07 0.60 -2.33
CA PHE A 4 -16.46 0.74 -3.66
C PHE A 4 -16.91 -0.34 -4.65
N GLY A 5 -17.78 -1.28 -4.23
CA GLY A 5 -18.19 -2.42 -5.07
C GLY A 5 -17.00 -3.27 -5.49
N LYS A 6 -17.13 -4.12 -6.53
CA LYS A 6 -15.98 -4.73 -7.20
C LYS A 6 -15.49 -3.78 -8.31
N LEU A 7 -14.17 -3.67 -8.48
CA LEU A 7 -13.57 -2.82 -9.52
C LEU A 7 -12.88 -3.68 -10.61
N PRO A 8 -13.64 -4.50 -11.38
CA PRO A 8 -13.06 -5.53 -12.24
C PRO A 8 -12.27 -4.98 -13.43
N ALA A 9 -12.49 -3.72 -13.81
CA ALA A 9 -11.79 -3.05 -14.91
C ALA A 9 -10.67 -2.12 -14.42
N LEU A 10 -10.46 -2.00 -13.11
CA LEU A 10 -9.45 -1.10 -12.57
C LEU A 10 -8.07 -1.71 -12.74
N GLU A 11 -7.38 -1.33 -13.82
CA GLU A 11 -6.04 -1.82 -14.14
C GLU A 11 -4.94 -1.05 -13.39
N SER A 12 -5.15 0.24 -13.16
CA SER A 12 -4.17 1.13 -12.55
C SER A 12 -4.83 2.00 -11.48
N LEU A 13 -4.21 2.09 -10.30
CA LEU A 13 -4.64 2.94 -9.20
C LEU A 13 -3.48 3.82 -8.73
N SER A 14 -3.72 5.13 -8.66
CA SER A 14 -2.75 6.10 -8.17
C SER A 14 -3.36 6.91 -7.02
N ILE A 15 -2.75 6.81 -5.84
CA ILE A 15 -3.16 7.50 -4.63
C ILE A 15 -2.09 8.54 -4.30
N ARG A 16 -2.42 9.84 -4.34
CA ARG A 16 -1.47 10.94 -4.16
C ARG A 16 -2.04 12.05 -3.30
N GLY A 17 -1.21 12.68 -2.48
CA GLY A 17 -1.59 13.85 -1.68
C GLY A 17 -2.70 13.56 -0.67
N VAL A 18 -2.83 12.30 -0.28
CA VAL A 18 -3.80 11.88 0.75
C VAL A 18 -3.06 11.58 2.03
N GLN A 19 -3.75 11.88 3.13
CA GLN A 19 -3.35 11.53 4.48
C GLN A 19 -3.28 10.01 4.65
N TRP A 20 -2.21 9.53 5.30
CA TRP A 20 -2.03 8.13 5.64
C TRP A 20 -3.16 7.59 6.52
N CYS A 21 -3.89 6.61 5.98
CA CYS A 21 -4.85 5.81 6.75
C CYS A 21 -4.89 4.40 6.16
N TRP A 22 -4.16 3.46 6.76
CA TRP A 22 -4.08 2.09 6.25
C TRP A 22 -5.45 1.43 6.17
N ASP A 23 -6.34 1.64 7.14
CA ASP A 23 -7.69 1.06 7.12
C ASP A 23 -8.52 1.51 5.92
N ALA A 24 -8.42 2.79 5.54
CA ALA A 24 -9.11 3.31 4.36
C ALA A 24 -8.50 2.75 3.07
N ILE A 25 -7.17 2.70 3.01
CA ILE A 25 -6.42 2.16 1.86
C ILE A 25 -6.71 0.66 1.68
N ASN A 26 -6.68 -0.12 2.75
CA ASN A 26 -6.97 -1.55 2.71
C ASN A 26 -8.40 -1.81 2.23
N LYS A 27 -9.39 -1.04 2.72
CA LYS A 27 -10.78 -1.13 2.24
C LYS A 27 -10.94 -0.77 0.76
N LEU A 28 -10.18 0.19 0.25
CA LEU A 28 -10.15 0.54 -1.16
C LEU A 28 -9.49 -0.55 -2.01
N LEU A 29 -8.45 -1.19 -1.49
CA LEU A 29 -7.66 -2.19 -2.20
C LEU A 29 -8.34 -3.56 -2.23
N GLN A 30 -9.03 -3.97 -1.16
CA GLN A 30 -9.80 -5.23 -1.08
C GLN A 30 -10.62 -5.56 -2.35
N PRO A 31 -11.43 -4.64 -2.92
CA PRO A 31 -12.18 -4.89 -4.15
C PRO A 31 -11.39 -4.73 -5.46
N ALA A 32 -10.14 -4.28 -5.38
CA ALA A 32 -9.28 -3.91 -6.49
C ALA A 32 -8.29 -5.04 -6.87
N SER A 33 -8.71 -6.31 -6.71
CA SER A 33 -7.88 -7.49 -6.97
C SER A 33 -7.35 -7.61 -8.41
N GLU A 34 -7.95 -6.86 -9.34
CA GLU A 34 -7.61 -6.80 -10.76
C GLU A 34 -6.52 -5.76 -11.10
N VAL A 35 -6.14 -4.92 -10.13
CA VAL A 35 -5.12 -3.89 -10.31
C VAL A 35 -3.78 -4.51 -10.66
N LYS A 36 -3.18 -4.00 -11.74
CA LYS A 36 -1.84 -4.35 -12.21
C LYS A 36 -0.81 -3.31 -11.81
N HIS A 37 -1.22 -2.05 -11.70
CA HIS A 37 -0.32 -0.95 -11.41
C HIS A 37 -0.82 -0.14 -10.22
N LEU A 38 -0.13 -0.20 -9.09
CA LEU A 38 -0.45 0.56 -7.89
C LEU A 38 0.66 1.54 -7.58
N TYR A 39 0.33 2.83 -7.58
CA TYR A 39 1.19 3.92 -7.18
C TYR A 39 0.63 4.59 -5.93
N MET A 40 1.43 4.69 -4.87
CA MET A 40 1.02 5.30 -3.62
C MET A 40 2.07 6.30 -3.13
N LYS A 41 1.68 7.56 -3.09
CA LYS A 41 2.41 8.66 -2.47
C LYS A 41 1.52 9.29 -1.42
N VAL A 42 1.55 8.68 -0.24
CA VAL A 42 0.74 9.03 0.92
C VAL A 42 1.56 9.86 1.90
N GLU A 43 0.95 10.92 2.41
CA GLU A 43 1.60 11.84 3.34
C GLU A 43 1.37 11.38 4.78
N PHE A 44 2.41 11.54 5.62
CA PHE A 44 2.31 11.20 7.02
C PHE A 44 1.41 12.19 7.74
N THR A 45 0.59 11.67 8.66
CA THR A 45 -0.32 12.49 9.47
C THR A 45 -0.31 12.08 10.93
N GLY A 46 0.80 11.54 11.43
CA GLY A 46 0.99 11.52 12.86
C GLY A 46 1.09 12.95 13.35
N ASP A 47 0.48 13.21 14.50
CA ASP A 47 0.77 14.41 15.27
C ASP A 47 2.29 14.49 15.43
N PHE A 48 2.92 15.56 14.94
CA PHE A 48 4.39 15.69 15.01
C PHE A 48 4.89 15.60 16.48
N GLU A 49 4.00 15.89 17.43
CA GLU A 49 4.23 15.82 18.88
C GLU A 49 4.03 14.41 19.46
N ALA A 50 3.19 13.57 18.82
CA ALA A 50 2.98 12.18 19.18
C ALA A 50 3.42 11.28 18.02
N LEU A 51 4.72 10.94 18.01
CA LEU A 51 5.34 9.92 17.15
C LEU A 51 4.70 8.55 17.41
N LEU A 52 3.45 8.38 17.01
CA LEU A 52 2.78 7.10 17.05
C LEU A 52 3.47 6.18 16.04
N PRO A 53 3.75 4.92 16.43
CA PRO A 53 4.36 3.96 15.53
C PRO A 53 3.49 3.81 14.28
N PHE A 54 4.14 3.58 13.14
CA PHE A 54 3.41 3.26 11.92
C PHE A 54 2.49 2.07 12.17
N PRO A 55 1.24 2.12 11.68
CA PRO A 55 0.37 0.96 11.77
C PRO A 55 1.04 -0.22 11.08
N GLU A 56 1.03 -1.39 11.73
CA GLU A 56 1.60 -2.59 11.15
C GLU A 56 0.78 -3.02 9.93
N ILE A 57 1.47 -3.26 8.82
CA ILE A 57 0.86 -3.71 7.58
C ILE A 57 1.38 -5.09 7.22
N ASP A 58 0.46 -6.04 7.02
CA ASP A 58 0.77 -7.32 6.41
C ASP A 58 0.71 -7.24 4.89
N PHE A 59 1.85 -6.94 4.28
CA PHE A 59 1.98 -6.93 2.83
C PHE A 59 1.92 -8.33 2.22
N VAL A 60 2.21 -9.40 2.98
CA VAL A 60 2.16 -10.77 2.44
C VAL A 60 0.73 -11.13 2.08
N ASP A 61 -0.22 -10.84 2.96
CA ASP A 61 -1.65 -11.04 2.68
C ASP A 61 -2.16 -10.11 1.57
N PHE A 62 -1.68 -8.86 1.55
CA PHE A 62 -1.99 -7.91 0.47
C PHE A 62 -1.56 -8.45 -0.91
N PHE A 63 -0.32 -8.90 -1.09
CA PHE A 63 0.12 -9.42 -2.38
C PHE A 63 -0.57 -10.73 -2.76
N LYS A 64 -0.93 -11.58 -1.78
CA LYS A 64 -1.73 -12.78 -2.05
C LYS A 64 -3.13 -12.46 -2.58
N SER A 65 -3.77 -11.41 -2.07
CA SER A 65 -5.08 -10.94 -2.53
C SER A 65 -5.04 -10.16 -3.85
N HIS A 66 -3.84 -9.74 -4.29
CA HIS A 66 -3.62 -8.97 -5.53
C HIS A 66 -2.67 -9.70 -6.50
N PRO A 67 -3.02 -10.91 -6.98
CA PRO A 67 -2.12 -11.74 -7.79
C PRO A 67 -1.78 -11.14 -9.17
N LYS A 68 -2.55 -10.15 -9.63
CA LYS A 68 -2.34 -9.46 -10.91
C LYS A 68 -1.43 -8.24 -10.80
N LEU A 69 -1.01 -7.87 -9.60
CA LEU A 69 -0.17 -6.70 -9.36
C LEU A 69 1.22 -6.90 -9.97
N LYS A 70 1.55 -6.09 -10.96
CA LYS A 70 2.83 -6.11 -11.69
C LYS A 70 3.78 -5.03 -11.20
N THR A 71 3.25 -3.86 -10.87
CA THR A 71 4.06 -2.74 -10.36
C THR A 71 3.44 -2.20 -9.09
N PHE A 72 4.29 -2.05 -8.08
CA PHE A 72 3.93 -1.52 -6.77
C PHE A 72 4.95 -0.47 -6.40
N ASP A 73 4.54 0.79 -6.44
CA ASP A 73 5.41 1.93 -6.21
C ASP A 73 4.90 2.70 -4.98
N ILE A 74 5.79 2.88 -4.00
CA ILE A 74 5.46 3.44 -2.70
C ILE A 74 6.47 4.51 -2.33
N HIS A 75 5.94 5.67 -1.96
CA HIS A 75 6.70 6.83 -1.54
C HIS A 75 6.28 7.30 -0.14
N GLY A 76 7.18 8.01 0.51
CA GLY A 76 6.89 8.73 1.75
C GLY A 76 6.68 7.82 2.96
N ALA A 77 5.69 8.16 3.78
CA ALA A 77 5.49 7.57 5.11
C ALA A 77 5.24 6.05 5.06
N MET A 78 4.59 5.59 4.00
CA MET A 78 4.32 4.17 3.75
C MET A 78 5.59 3.35 3.55
N PHE A 79 6.61 3.94 2.91
CA PHE A 79 7.89 3.29 2.70
C PHE A 79 8.66 3.17 4.03
N ALA A 80 8.61 4.20 4.87
CA ALA A 80 9.17 4.13 6.21
C ALA A 80 8.52 3.03 7.06
N ALA A 81 7.19 2.89 6.99
CA ALA A 81 6.46 1.78 7.62
C ALA A 81 6.91 0.40 7.10
N LEU A 82 7.14 0.28 5.78
CA LEU A 82 7.64 -0.94 5.14
C LEU A 82 9.04 -1.34 5.64
N CYS A 83 9.92 -0.37 5.86
CA CYS A 83 11.28 -0.63 6.33
C CYS A 83 11.36 -1.00 7.82
N GLN A 84 10.35 -0.67 8.63
CA GLN A 84 10.37 -0.97 10.07
C GLN A 84 10.18 -2.45 10.41
N LYS A 85 9.54 -3.24 9.55
CA LYS A 85 9.46 -4.71 9.70
C LYS A 85 10.39 -5.42 8.71
N ASN A 86 10.94 -6.55 9.14
CA ASN A 86 11.61 -7.57 8.31
C ASN A 86 10.72 -8.13 7.16
N SER A 87 9.53 -7.58 6.87
CA SER A 87 8.62 -7.98 5.79
C SER A 87 9.28 -7.95 4.41
N LEU A 88 10.25 -7.05 4.21
CA LEU A 88 11.06 -7.00 2.99
C LEU A 88 11.93 -8.25 2.77
N LYS A 89 12.37 -8.94 3.84
CA LYS A 89 13.19 -10.17 3.71
C LYS A 89 12.43 -11.33 3.06
N ASN A 90 11.10 -11.35 3.15
CA ASN A 90 10.26 -12.36 2.48
C ASN A 90 9.79 -11.94 1.07
N LEU A 91 9.94 -10.67 0.69
CA LEU A 91 9.53 -10.13 -0.61
C LEU A 91 10.70 -9.99 -1.60
N SER A 92 11.94 -9.97 -1.09
CA SER A 92 13.16 -9.77 -1.90
C SER A 92 13.45 -10.91 -2.88
N SER A 93 12.74 -12.03 -2.80
CA SER A 93 12.94 -13.14 -3.74
C SER A 93 12.25 -12.94 -5.08
N LYS A 94 11.31 -11.98 -5.22
CA LYS A 94 10.51 -11.81 -6.45
C LYS A 94 10.13 -10.38 -6.88
N SER A 95 10.44 -9.35 -6.09
CA SER A 95 9.93 -8.00 -6.36
C SER A 95 11.06 -7.01 -6.66
N ASN A 96 11.10 -6.47 -7.88
CA ASN A 96 11.91 -5.29 -8.20
C ASN A 96 11.28 -4.06 -7.52
N ILE A 97 11.62 -3.86 -6.25
CA ILE A 97 11.32 -2.62 -5.54
C ILE A 97 12.35 -1.61 -6.04
N PHE A 98 11.96 -0.78 -7.01
CA PHE A 98 12.78 0.33 -7.45
C PHE A 98 12.65 1.47 -6.45
N THR A 99 13.70 1.69 -5.66
CA THR A 99 13.92 2.91 -4.88
C THR A 99 14.54 3.97 -5.80
N TYR A 100 13.86 5.10 -5.96
CA TYR A 100 14.44 6.34 -6.51
C TYR A 100 14.68 7.34 -5.39
#